data_AF-A0A9P0QRX4-F1
#
_entry.id   AF-A0A9P0QRX4-F1
#
_cell.length_a   1.000
_cell.length_b   1.000
_cell.length_c   1.000
_cell.angle_alpha   90.00
_cell.angle_beta   90.00
_cell.angle_gamma   90.00
#
_symmetry.space_group_name_H-M   'P 1'
#
loop_
_entity.id
_entity.type
_entity.pdbx_description
1 polymer ?
#
loop_
_entity_poly.entity_id
_entity_poly.type
_entity_poly.pdbx_seq_one_letter_code
_entity_poly.pdbx_strand_id
1 'polypeptide(L)'
;MSDDYMRQLEIQRKNFEAQFGSLETLGFEDKSRVRDEASDEEESDEGDELSGSDEFGSENGDAGDESESDGSDEDDEDDETIEQAAAAVAKPVKVIKLTDKYTSMPKAVLSRADKKLLQSGRAATLAEMSKKQDELNKLSEKQKKQGAKEDGDNLENDLKLQRLLQESHILADQQQYSGADLTLQTLDYEEPTGKARQRTLDSRIRSIASVNSATGGLPKKLEKMPMSMRKGMVSKYEQRVAKYEEDAKNAGIVLSKTKKGERRNIQSGKGATSITDRIGSGKKSDIRIRDRGLKISSVGRSTRNGLVISKDDIERINNAGKRKSGGGKKGGRR
;
A
#
# COMPACT_ATOMS: atom_id res chain seq x y z
N MET A 1 -52.32 10.50 -3.60
CA MET A 1 -51.98 9.07 -3.83
C MET A 1 -51.99 8.38 -2.47
N SER A 2 -51.99 7.05 -2.38
CA SER A 2 -51.92 6.35 -1.08
C SER A 2 -50.49 6.35 -0.54
N ASP A 3 -50.31 6.56 0.76
CA ASP A 3 -48.99 6.70 1.38
C ASP A 3 -48.14 5.42 1.25
N ASP A 4 -48.80 4.25 1.28
CA ASP A 4 -48.17 2.95 1.00
C ASP A 4 -47.52 2.86 -0.39
N TYR A 5 -47.98 3.63 -1.38
CA TYR A 5 -47.39 3.67 -2.71
C TYR A 5 -46.09 4.49 -2.72
N MET A 6 -46.09 5.65 -2.05
CA MET A 6 -44.87 6.46 -1.86
C MET A 6 -43.80 5.66 -1.10
N ARG A 7 -44.20 4.97 -0.03
CA ARG A 7 -43.32 4.10 0.76
C ARG A 7 -42.75 2.93 -0.04
N GLN A 8 -43.52 2.34 -0.94
CA GLN A 8 -43.02 1.29 -1.84
C GLN A 8 -41.99 1.80 -2.84
N LEU A 9 -42.19 3.00 -3.41
CA LEU A 9 -41.22 3.65 -4.29
C LEU A 9 -39.92 3.99 -3.54
N GLU A 10 -40.01 4.50 -2.30
CA GLU A 10 -38.85 4.80 -1.47
C GLU A 10 -38.01 3.55 -1.14
N ILE A 11 -38.66 2.41 -0.89
CA ILE A 11 -37.99 1.12 -0.69
C ILE A 11 -37.31 0.63 -2.00
N GLN A 12 -37.96 0.81 -3.15
CA GLN A 12 -37.36 0.48 -4.45
C GLN A 12 -36.14 1.34 -4.75
N ARG A 13 -36.22 2.66 -4.51
CA ARG A 13 -35.09 3.59 -4.59
C ARG A 13 -33.92 3.13 -3.73
N LYS A 14 -34.14 2.87 -2.43
CA LYS A 14 -33.07 2.45 -1.50
C LYS A 14 -32.40 1.13 -1.92
N ASN A 15 -33.16 0.19 -2.48
CA ASN A 15 -32.62 -1.05 -3.03
C ASN A 15 -31.81 -0.82 -4.32
N PHE A 16 -32.22 0.13 -5.17
CA PHE A 16 -31.50 0.50 -6.39
C PHE A 16 -30.18 1.24 -6.06
N GLU A 17 -30.24 2.25 -5.19
CA GLU A 17 -29.05 3.02 -4.77
C GLU A 17 -27.99 2.13 -4.12
N ALA A 18 -28.40 1.09 -3.36
CA ALA A 18 -27.52 0.10 -2.77
C ALA A 18 -26.86 -0.87 -3.78
N GLN A 19 -27.35 -0.96 -5.03
CA GLN A 19 -26.80 -1.82 -6.08
C GLN A 19 -26.04 -1.04 -7.17
N PHE A 20 -26.46 0.19 -7.47
CA PHE A 20 -25.98 0.97 -8.62
C PHE A 20 -25.35 2.33 -8.25
N GLY A 21 -25.37 2.71 -6.97
CA GLY A 21 -25.04 4.07 -6.53
C GLY A 21 -26.23 5.02 -6.64
N SER A 22 -26.10 6.24 -6.10
CA SER A 22 -27.18 7.23 -6.16
C SER A 22 -27.38 7.77 -7.58
N LEU A 23 -28.62 8.11 -7.94
CA LEU A 23 -28.93 8.73 -9.23
C LEU A 23 -28.19 10.07 -9.41
N GLU A 24 -28.02 10.82 -8.32
CA GLU A 24 -27.24 12.05 -8.24
C GLU A 24 -25.76 11.79 -8.62
N THR A 25 -25.13 10.71 -8.13
CA THR A 25 -23.76 10.30 -8.53
C THR A 25 -23.66 9.76 -9.96
N LEU A 26 -24.78 9.45 -10.62
CA LEU A 26 -24.84 9.05 -12.03
C LEU A 26 -25.22 10.22 -12.95
N GLY A 27 -25.38 11.43 -12.42
CA GLY A 27 -25.69 12.64 -13.20
C GLY A 27 -27.18 12.83 -13.54
N PHE A 28 -28.09 12.16 -12.83
CA PHE A 28 -29.54 12.27 -13.05
C PHE A 28 -30.25 12.96 -11.88
N GLU A 29 -31.08 13.95 -12.18
CA GLU A 29 -31.94 14.64 -11.20
C GLU A 29 -33.11 13.75 -10.76
N ASP A 30 -33.22 13.46 -9.47
CA ASP A 30 -34.25 12.59 -8.92
C ASP A 30 -35.51 13.35 -8.48
N LYS A 31 -36.56 13.19 -9.27
CA LYS A 31 -37.89 13.80 -9.07
C LYS A 31 -38.75 13.10 -8.00
N SER A 32 -38.28 12.00 -7.40
CA SER A 32 -38.96 11.30 -6.30
C SER A 32 -38.64 11.88 -4.91
N ARG A 33 -37.60 12.72 -4.82
CA ARG A 33 -37.15 13.35 -3.57
C ARG A 33 -38.07 14.52 -3.19
N VAL A 34 -39.11 14.23 -2.43
CA VAL A 34 -39.89 15.27 -1.72
C VAL A 34 -38.92 16.04 -0.82
N ARG A 35 -38.99 17.38 -0.85
CA ARG A 35 -38.25 18.22 0.10
C ARG A 35 -39.04 18.31 1.40
N ASP A 36 -38.43 17.87 2.49
CA ASP A 36 -38.89 18.19 3.84
C ASP A 36 -38.40 19.62 4.18
N GLU A 37 -39.21 20.64 3.88
CA GLU A 37 -38.91 22.04 4.21
C GLU A 37 -39.41 22.38 5.62
N ALA A 38 -38.55 22.13 6.62
CA ALA A 38 -38.70 22.61 8.01
C ALA A 38 -37.35 22.60 8.76
N SER A 39 -37.04 23.69 9.49
CA SER A 39 -35.79 23.96 10.26
C SER A 39 -34.47 23.91 9.44
N ASP A 40 -33.62 24.94 9.40
CA ASP A 40 -33.54 26.18 10.21
C ASP A 40 -33.39 27.43 9.34
N GLU A 41 -33.95 28.55 9.81
CA GLU A 41 -33.64 29.91 9.37
C GLU A 41 -32.94 30.64 10.53
N GLU A 42 -31.77 31.22 10.29
CA GLU A 42 -31.33 32.43 11.00
C GLU A 42 -30.69 33.44 10.02
N GLU A 43 -30.99 34.70 10.29
CA GLU A 43 -30.49 35.95 9.69
C GLU A 43 -28.96 36.13 9.92
N SER A 44 -28.21 37.08 9.34
CA SER A 44 -28.30 37.94 8.14
C SER A 44 -27.03 38.81 8.12
N ASP A 45 -26.51 39.25 6.97
CA ASP A 45 -25.90 40.59 6.84
C ASP A 45 -25.86 41.05 5.37
N GLU A 46 -25.80 42.37 5.14
CA GLU A 46 -25.88 43.01 3.82
C GLU A 46 -24.49 43.41 3.26
N GLY A 47 -24.39 43.63 1.94
CA GLY A 47 -23.10 43.91 1.28
C GLY A 47 -23.15 44.22 -0.22
N ASP A 48 -23.87 45.26 -0.60
CA ASP A 48 -23.81 45.91 -1.94
C ASP A 48 -22.39 46.50 -2.24
N GLU A 49 -21.95 46.85 -3.46
CA GLU A 49 -22.65 47.27 -4.68
C GLU A 49 -21.88 46.86 -5.99
N LEU A 50 -22.31 47.34 -7.17
CA LEU A 50 -21.93 46.89 -8.53
C LEU A 50 -20.81 47.68 -9.27
N SER A 51 -20.56 47.30 -10.55
CA SER A 51 -19.88 48.04 -11.67
C SER A 51 -18.35 47.87 -11.81
N GLY A 52 -17.74 47.75 -13.00
CA GLY A 52 -18.19 47.67 -14.43
C GLY A 52 -17.20 46.78 -15.24
N SER A 53 -17.49 46.28 -16.46
CA SER A 53 -17.34 46.95 -17.78
C SER A 53 -15.93 47.55 -18.01
N ASP A 54 -15.18 47.37 -19.12
CA ASP A 54 -15.42 46.94 -20.53
C ASP A 54 -14.12 46.23 -21.05
N GLU A 55 -14.12 45.13 -21.84
CA GLU A 55 -14.36 44.94 -23.29
C GLU A 55 -13.16 45.26 -24.25
N PHE A 56 -13.12 44.54 -25.39
CA PHE A 56 -12.22 44.58 -26.57
C PHE A 56 -10.91 43.76 -26.59
N GLY A 57 -10.75 42.99 -27.69
CA GLY A 57 -9.58 42.14 -27.98
C GLY A 57 -9.82 41.09 -29.07
N SER A 58 -10.41 41.46 -30.22
CA SER A 58 -10.76 40.56 -31.34
C SER A 58 -9.67 40.50 -32.43
N GLU A 59 -9.84 39.56 -33.40
CA GLU A 59 -9.36 39.64 -34.80
C GLU A 59 -7.86 39.28 -35.05
N ASN A 60 -7.43 38.54 -36.08
CA ASN A 60 -8.08 37.97 -37.28
C ASN A 60 -7.38 36.69 -37.84
N GLY A 61 -8.03 36.00 -38.80
CA GLY A 61 -7.42 35.19 -39.88
C GLY A 61 -7.18 33.68 -39.62
N ASP A 62 -7.21 32.80 -40.63
CA ASP A 62 -7.58 32.94 -42.06
C ASP A 62 -8.02 31.57 -42.65
N ALA A 63 -8.52 31.54 -43.90
CA ALA A 63 -9.33 30.47 -44.49
C ALA A 63 -8.58 29.34 -45.26
N GLY A 64 -9.35 28.31 -45.64
CA GLY A 64 -9.08 27.39 -46.77
C GLY A 64 -9.38 25.91 -46.50
N ASP A 65 -9.82 25.09 -47.47
CA ASP A 65 -10.56 25.36 -48.72
C ASP A 65 -11.14 24.03 -49.25
N GLU A 66 -12.15 24.11 -50.11
CA GLU A 66 -13.05 23.08 -50.66
C GLU A 66 -12.41 21.82 -51.32
N SER A 67 -13.14 20.68 -51.35
CA SER A 67 -13.69 20.08 -52.61
C SER A 67 -13.94 18.54 -52.61
N GLU A 68 -15.15 18.19 -53.06
CA GLU A 68 -15.69 17.00 -53.74
C GLU A 68 -14.77 15.85 -54.24
N SER A 69 -15.28 14.61 -54.22
CA SER A 69 -15.01 13.58 -55.27
C SER A 69 -16.09 12.47 -55.30
N ASP A 70 -16.24 11.81 -56.45
CA ASP A 70 -17.40 11.00 -56.90
C ASP A 70 -16.99 9.56 -57.34
N GLY A 71 -17.98 8.67 -57.59
CA GLY A 71 -17.84 7.29 -58.09
C GLY A 71 -18.66 6.27 -57.25
N SER A 72 -19.74 5.61 -57.69
CA SER A 72 -19.98 4.78 -58.90
C SER A 72 -19.28 3.39 -58.80
N ASP A 73 -19.73 2.23 -59.33
CA ASP A 73 -20.78 1.73 -60.26
C ASP A 73 -21.17 0.28 -59.78
N GLU A 74 -22.20 -0.49 -60.19
CA GLU A 74 -23.48 -0.40 -60.95
C GLU A 74 -24.37 -1.64 -60.53
N ASP A 75 -25.20 -2.23 -61.41
CA ASP A 75 -25.77 -3.62 -61.41
C ASP A 75 -26.87 -4.07 -60.37
N ASP A 76 -27.99 -4.72 -60.73
CA ASP A 76 -28.63 -4.89 -62.05
C ASP A 76 -30.14 -5.30 -62.01
N GLU A 77 -30.76 -5.28 -63.19
CA GLU A 77 -32.14 -5.52 -63.72
C GLU A 77 -33.16 -6.56 -63.14
N ASP A 78 -34.42 -6.40 -63.59
CA ASP A 78 -35.47 -7.42 -63.93
C ASP A 78 -36.27 -8.22 -62.83
N ASP A 79 -37.55 -8.62 -63.03
CA ASP A 79 -38.59 -8.37 -64.08
C ASP A 79 -40.03 -8.55 -63.49
N GLU A 80 -41.07 -8.43 -64.34
CA GLU A 80 -42.51 -8.26 -64.09
C GLU A 80 -43.33 -9.36 -63.36
N THR A 81 -44.44 -8.85 -62.80
CA THR A 81 -45.81 -9.38 -62.58
C THR A 81 -46.17 -10.89 -62.65
N ILE A 82 -47.17 -11.26 -61.84
CA ILE A 82 -48.44 -11.88 -62.30
C ILE A 82 -49.46 -11.90 -61.14
N GLU A 83 -50.72 -11.55 -61.44
CA GLU A 83 -51.86 -11.75 -60.52
C GLU A 83 -52.55 -13.11 -60.78
N GLN A 84 -53.11 -13.75 -59.73
CA GLN A 84 -54.57 -13.92 -59.55
C GLN A 84 -54.94 -15.00 -58.51
N ALA A 85 -56.21 -14.95 -58.09
CA ALA A 85 -56.75 -15.62 -56.90
C ALA A 85 -57.12 -17.11 -57.09
N ALA A 86 -57.07 -17.86 -55.98
CA ALA A 86 -58.01 -18.94 -55.68
C ALA A 86 -58.13 -19.13 -54.15
N ALA A 87 -59.33 -19.45 -53.66
CA ALA A 87 -59.60 -19.62 -52.23
C ALA A 87 -59.81 -21.09 -51.83
N ALA A 88 -59.23 -21.52 -50.71
CA ALA A 88 -59.58 -22.77 -50.04
C ALA A 88 -59.37 -22.65 -48.52
N VAL A 89 -60.38 -23.00 -47.72
CA VAL A 89 -60.32 -22.91 -46.25
C VAL A 89 -59.70 -24.19 -45.68
N ALA A 90 -58.42 -24.13 -45.31
CA ALA A 90 -57.76 -25.14 -44.49
C ALA A 90 -57.53 -24.61 -43.06
N LYS A 91 -57.85 -25.40 -42.04
CA LYS A 91 -57.59 -25.02 -40.64
C LYS A 91 -56.07 -24.96 -40.40
N PRO A 92 -55.50 -23.87 -39.88
CA PRO A 92 -54.05 -23.76 -39.69
C PRO A 92 -53.56 -24.79 -38.66
N VAL A 93 -52.69 -25.69 -39.10
CA VAL A 93 -52.05 -26.68 -38.22
C VAL A 93 -51.10 -25.93 -37.27
N LYS A 94 -51.36 -26.01 -35.96
CA LYS A 94 -50.48 -25.42 -34.93
C LYS A 94 -49.17 -26.21 -34.80
N VAL A 95 -48.21 -25.90 -35.68
CA VAL A 95 -46.83 -26.38 -35.56
C VAL A 95 -46.13 -25.60 -34.43
N ILE A 96 -46.07 -26.19 -33.24
CA ILE A 96 -45.30 -25.64 -32.13
C ILE A 96 -43.81 -25.94 -32.38
N LYS A 97 -43.11 -25.02 -33.07
CA LYS A 97 -41.64 -25.00 -33.07
C LYS A 97 -41.16 -24.61 -31.68
N LEU A 98 -40.82 -25.61 -30.86
CA LEU A 98 -39.98 -25.45 -29.67
C LEU A 98 -38.60 -24.95 -30.13
N THR A 99 -38.42 -23.63 -30.18
CA THR A 99 -37.10 -23.06 -30.46
C THR A 99 -36.23 -23.17 -29.21
N ASP A 100 -35.10 -23.87 -29.29
CA ASP A 100 -34.19 -24.21 -28.18
C ASP A 100 -33.45 -23.01 -27.51
N LYS A 101 -34.02 -21.81 -27.58
CA LYS A 101 -33.48 -20.56 -27.03
C LYS A 101 -33.30 -20.60 -25.50
N TYR A 102 -34.05 -21.46 -24.81
CA TYR A 102 -33.91 -21.70 -23.36
C TYR A 102 -33.13 -22.98 -23.02
N THR A 103 -32.88 -23.84 -24.00
CA THR A 103 -32.12 -25.09 -23.85
C THR A 103 -30.61 -24.81 -23.89
N SER A 104 -30.22 -23.62 -24.38
CA SER A 104 -28.86 -23.05 -24.29
C SER A 104 -28.53 -22.41 -22.93
N MET A 105 -29.16 -22.86 -21.82
CA MET A 105 -28.57 -22.65 -20.50
C MET A 105 -27.21 -23.38 -20.47
N PRO A 106 -26.08 -22.70 -20.19
CA PRO A 106 -24.76 -23.29 -20.32
C PRO A 106 -24.63 -24.53 -19.42
N LYS A 107 -24.43 -25.68 -20.06
CA LYS A 107 -24.50 -27.01 -19.43
C LYS A 107 -23.53 -27.08 -18.26
N ALA A 108 -24.05 -26.96 -17.04
CA ALA A 108 -23.25 -26.66 -15.84
C ALA A 108 -22.04 -27.59 -15.75
N VAL A 109 -20.84 -27.01 -15.84
CA VAL A 109 -19.59 -27.78 -15.98
C VAL A 109 -19.16 -28.32 -14.61
N LEU A 110 -19.85 -29.40 -14.19
CA LEU A 110 -19.59 -30.14 -12.96
C LEU A 110 -18.09 -30.39 -12.78
N SER A 111 -17.57 -30.06 -11.59
CA SER A 111 -16.13 -30.15 -11.34
C SER A 111 -15.67 -31.61 -11.39
N ARG A 112 -14.34 -31.82 -11.48
CA ARG A 112 -13.77 -33.18 -11.39
C ARG A 112 -14.08 -33.88 -10.06
N ALA A 113 -14.45 -33.16 -9.00
CA ALA A 113 -14.92 -33.75 -7.75
C ALA A 113 -16.39 -34.17 -7.84
N ASP A 114 -17.26 -33.29 -8.34
CA ASP A 114 -18.71 -33.55 -8.36
C ASP A 114 -19.06 -34.66 -9.38
N LYS A 115 -18.33 -34.73 -10.50
CA LYS A 115 -18.40 -35.85 -11.46
C LYS A 115 -18.05 -37.21 -10.81
N LYS A 116 -17.04 -37.25 -9.94
CA LYS A 116 -16.68 -38.46 -9.18
C LYS A 116 -17.75 -38.81 -8.14
N LEU A 117 -18.34 -37.82 -7.48
CA LEU A 117 -19.41 -38.05 -6.50
C LEU A 117 -20.66 -38.65 -7.19
N LEU A 118 -21.08 -38.07 -8.32
CA LEU A 118 -22.17 -38.61 -9.14
C LEU A 118 -21.88 -40.03 -9.65
N GLN A 119 -20.65 -40.31 -10.10
CA GLN A 119 -20.23 -41.66 -10.50
C GLN A 119 -20.16 -42.66 -9.34
N SER A 120 -20.02 -42.20 -8.10
CA SER A 120 -19.95 -43.08 -6.92
C SER A 120 -21.32 -43.57 -6.41
N GLY A 121 -22.43 -43.03 -6.93
CA GLY A 121 -23.80 -43.36 -6.49
C GLY A 121 -24.15 -42.96 -5.06
N ARG A 122 -23.23 -42.31 -4.33
CA ARG A 122 -23.37 -41.90 -2.93
C ARG A 122 -23.72 -40.41 -2.83
N ALA A 123 -24.77 -40.09 -2.08
CA ALA A 123 -25.07 -38.71 -1.67
C ALA A 123 -24.00 -38.18 -0.70
N ALA A 124 -23.61 -36.91 -0.86
CA ALA A 124 -22.69 -36.24 0.07
C ALA A 124 -23.33 -36.13 1.47
N THR A 125 -22.62 -36.55 2.51
CA THR A 125 -23.12 -36.45 3.89
C THR A 125 -22.88 -35.06 4.47
N LEU A 126 -23.70 -34.65 5.44
CA LEU A 126 -23.56 -33.36 6.13
C LEU A 126 -22.16 -33.18 6.77
N ALA A 127 -21.56 -34.26 7.25
CA ALA A 127 -20.21 -34.28 7.82
C ALA A 127 -19.06 -34.27 6.79
N GLU A 128 -19.34 -34.50 5.50
CA GLU A 128 -18.41 -34.25 4.40
C GLU A 128 -18.56 -32.81 3.87
N MET A 129 -19.79 -32.29 3.84
CA MET A 129 -20.09 -30.90 3.48
C MET A 129 -19.44 -29.89 4.41
N SER A 130 -19.56 -30.08 5.74
CA SER A 130 -18.93 -29.19 6.73
C SER A 130 -17.40 -29.22 6.65
N LYS A 131 -16.80 -30.40 6.47
CA LYS A 131 -15.34 -30.53 6.24
C LYS A 131 -14.88 -29.80 4.98
N LYS A 132 -15.66 -29.86 3.89
CA LYS A 132 -15.37 -29.12 2.64
C LYS A 132 -15.43 -27.60 2.84
N GLN A 133 -16.38 -27.10 3.64
CA GLN A 133 -16.41 -25.68 4.03
C GLN A 133 -15.23 -25.29 4.92
N ASP A 134 -14.90 -26.10 5.93
CA ASP A 134 -13.73 -25.93 6.78
C ASP A 134 -12.42 -25.87 5.98
N GLU A 135 -12.25 -26.75 5.00
CA GLU A 135 -11.09 -26.78 4.11
C GLU A 135 -11.02 -25.54 3.21
N LEU A 136 -12.14 -25.09 2.64
CA LEU A 136 -12.22 -23.84 1.88
C LEU A 136 -11.90 -22.62 2.75
N ASN A 137 -12.41 -22.56 3.98
CA ASN A 137 -12.10 -21.50 4.93
C ASN A 137 -10.60 -21.48 5.26
N LYS A 138 -10.00 -22.63 5.58
CA LYS A 138 -8.56 -22.81 5.83
C LYS A 138 -7.70 -22.47 4.60
N LEU A 139 -8.19 -22.73 3.39
CA LEU A 139 -7.53 -22.32 2.15
C LEU A 139 -7.60 -20.81 1.96
N SER A 140 -8.74 -20.16 2.20
CA SER A 140 -8.88 -18.70 2.11
C SER A 140 -8.00 -17.97 3.14
N GLU A 141 -7.87 -18.52 4.35
CA GLU A 141 -6.94 -18.00 5.36
C GLU A 141 -5.49 -18.14 4.95
N LYS A 142 -5.10 -19.29 4.37
CA LYS A 142 -3.74 -19.49 3.83
C LYS A 142 -3.48 -18.52 2.69
N GLN A 143 -4.41 -18.37 1.74
CA GLN A 143 -4.30 -17.41 0.64
C GLN A 143 -4.19 -15.97 1.14
N LYS A 144 -4.95 -15.55 2.16
CA LYS A 144 -4.77 -14.22 2.78
C LYS A 144 -3.42 -14.06 3.47
N LYS A 145 -2.91 -15.11 4.13
CA LYS A 145 -1.59 -15.15 4.79
C LYS A 145 -0.42 -15.36 3.82
N GLN A 146 -0.71 -15.72 2.57
CA GLN A 146 0.23 -15.83 1.46
C GLN A 146 0.24 -14.54 0.65
N GLY A 147 -0.91 -14.01 0.23
CA GLY A 147 -1.03 -12.67 -0.39
C GLY A 147 -0.37 -11.58 0.46
N ALA A 148 -0.66 -11.50 1.76
CA ALA A 148 -0.01 -10.53 2.66
C ALA A 148 1.51 -10.75 2.86
N LYS A 149 2.08 -11.85 2.35
CA LYS A 149 3.54 -12.07 2.22
C LYS A 149 4.02 -11.77 0.82
N GLU A 150 3.34 -12.28 -0.21
CA GLU A 150 3.62 -12.06 -1.62
C GLU A 150 3.56 -10.55 -1.96
N ASP A 151 2.63 -9.78 -1.38
CA ASP A 151 2.60 -8.32 -1.41
C ASP A 151 3.85 -7.71 -0.75
N GLY A 152 4.26 -8.24 0.41
CA GLY A 152 5.49 -7.82 1.10
C GLY A 152 6.75 -8.13 0.28
N ASP A 153 6.86 -9.34 -0.26
CA ASP A 153 7.93 -9.80 -1.12
C ASP A 153 7.95 -8.99 -2.43
N ASN A 154 6.80 -8.63 -3.00
CA ASN A 154 6.69 -7.75 -4.17
C ASN A 154 7.20 -6.33 -3.86
N LEU A 155 6.84 -5.76 -2.71
CA LEU A 155 7.37 -4.48 -2.22
C LEU A 155 8.89 -4.55 -1.89
N GLU A 156 9.38 -5.71 -1.41
CA GLU A 156 10.80 -5.99 -1.18
C GLU A 156 11.59 -6.26 -2.49
N ASN A 157 10.91 -6.55 -3.60
CA ASN A 157 11.53 -6.69 -4.93
C ASN A 157 11.37 -5.43 -5.82
N ASP A 158 10.42 -4.53 -5.56
CA ASP A 158 10.24 -3.30 -6.35
C ASP A 158 11.32 -2.24 -6.03
N LEU A 159 12.40 -2.29 -6.82
CA LEU A 159 13.49 -1.33 -6.80
C LEU A 159 13.10 0.10 -7.23
N LYS A 160 12.01 0.31 -7.98
CA LYS A 160 11.52 1.67 -8.31
C LYS A 160 10.83 2.26 -7.07
N LEU A 161 9.88 1.54 -6.48
CA LEU A 161 9.16 2.00 -5.29
C LEU A 161 10.08 2.19 -4.08
N GLN A 162 11.03 1.28 -3.83
CA GLN A 162 11.98 1.43 -2.72
C GLN A 162 12.84 2.69 -2.86
N ARG A 163 13.30 3.01 -4.08
CA ARG A 163 14.03 4.26 -4.34
C ARG A 163 13.14 5.46 -4.09
N LEU A 164 11.90 5.46 -4.60
CA LEU A 164 10.94 6.53 -4.38
C LEU A 164 10.66 6.76 -2.88
N LEU A 165 10.44 5.71 -2.10
CA LEU A 165 10.21 5.82 -0.65
C LEU A 165 11.45 6.34 0.09
N GLN A 166 12.66 5.85 -0.22
CA GLN A 166 13.91 6.29 0.40
C GLN A 166 14.32 7.72 0.00
N GLU A 167 14.03 8.12 -1.24
CA GLU A 167 14.44 9.40 -1.82
C GLU A 167 13.35 10.47 -1.73
N SER A 168 12.13 10.12 -1.31
CA SER A 168 10.97 10.99 -1.09
C SER A 168 11.31 12.35 -0.45
N HIS A 169 12.12 12.34 0.61
CA HIS A 169 12.51 13.55 1.35
C HIS A 169 13.49 14.45 0.57
N ILE A 170 14.26 13.88 -0.36
CA ILE A 170 15.17 14.62 -1.26
C ILE A 170 14.37 15.30 -2.37
N LEU A 171 13.32 14.62 -2.88
CA LEU A 171 12.44 15.11 -3.95
C LEU A 171 11.48 16.20 -3.44
N ALA A 172 10.85 15.98 -2.28
CA ALA A 172 9.92 16.94 -1.65
C ALA A 172 10.57 18.27 -1.24
N ASP A 173 11.88 18.28 -0.95
CA ASP A 173 12.65 19.51 -0.69
C ASP A 173 13.04 20.28 -1.97
N GLN A 174 12.71 19.77 -3.16
CA GLN A 174 13.11 20.32 -4.45
C GLN A 174 11.96 20.90 -5.30
N GLN A 175 10.74 20.37 -5.18
CA GLN A 175 9.55 20.92 -5.83
C GLN A 175 8.81 21.89 -4.89
N GLN A 176 8.15 22.91 -5.45
CA GLN A 176 7.36 23.89 -4.67
C GLN A 176 5.93 23.42 -4.37
N TYR A 177 5.52 22.29 -4.95
CA TYR A 177 4.13 21.84 -4.97
C TYR A 177 3.86 20.71 -3.98
N SER A 178 2.60 20.61 -3.55
CA SER A 178 2.16 19.59 -2.58
C SER A 178 2.19 18.18 -3.18
N GLY A 179 2.28 17.16 -2.32
CA GLY A 179 2.66 15.78 -2.68
C GLY A 179 1.76 15.03 -3.67
N ALA A 180 0.63 15.59 -4.09
CA ALA A 180 -0.17 15.07 -5.20
C ALA A 180 0.44 15.43 -6.57
N ASP A 181 0.78 16.71 -6.77
CA ASP A 181 1.37 17.24 -8.01
C ASP A 181 2.77 16.66 -8.27
N LEU A 182 3.50 16.36 -7.18
CA LEU A 182 4.72 15.55 -7.20
C LEU A 182 4.55 14.22 -7.96
N THR A 183 3.39 13.54 -7.84
CA THR A 183 3.17 12.26 -8.53
C THR A 183 2.92 12.44 -10.02
N LEU A 184 2.18 13.48 -10.42
CA LEU A 184 1.89 13.76 -11.83
C LEU A 184 3.16 14.25 -12.56
N GLN A 185 3.87 15.23 -12.00
CA GLN A 185 5.07 15.79 -12.63
C GLN A 185 6.28 14.83 -12.65
N THR A 186 6.32 13.79 -11.79
CA THR A 186 7.40 12.78 -11.82
C THR A 186 7.07 11.50 -12.58
N LEU A 187 5.85 11.35 -13.09
CA LEU A 187 5.53 10.32 -14.09
C LEU A 187 6.15 10.66 -15.46
N ASP A 188 6.09 11.93 -15.87
CA ASP A 188 6.61 12.38 -17.17
C ASP A 188 8.13 12.67 -17.15
N TYR A 189 8.69 13.06 -16.00
CA TYR A 189 10.13 13.31 -15.82
C TYR A 189 10.82 12.19 -15.02
N GLU A 190 11.17 11.08 -15.69
CA GLU A 190 11.84 9.90 -15.05
C GLU A 190 13.17 10.24 -14.34
N GLU A 191 13.82 11.36 -14.64
CA GLU A 191 15.08 11.77 -14.02
C GLU A 191 14.95 13.06 -13.16
N PRO A 192 15.17 12.99 -11.83
CA PRO A 192 15.25 14.20 -11.01
C PRO A 192 16.45 15.04 -11.44
N THR A 193 16.26 16.33 -11.68
CA THR A 193 17.30 17.19 -12.27
C THR A 193 18.24 17.82 -11.23
N GLY A 194 19.38 18.36 -11.70
CA GLY A 194 20.28 19.20 -10.90
C GLY A 194 20.71 18.62 -9.54
N LYS A 195 20.32 19.28 -8.45
CA LYS A 195 20.75 18.95 -7.08
C LYS A 195 20.06 17.69 -6.56
N ALA A 196 18.81 17.45 -6.94
CA ALA A 196 18.10 16.21 -6.69
C ALA A 196 18.85 15.04 -7.35
N ARG A 197 19.25 15.18 -8.63
CA ARG A 197 20.05 14.17 -9.34
C ARG A 197 21.30 13.76 -8.57
N GLN A 198 22.09 14.74 -8.14
CA GLN A 198 23.31 14.48 -7.37
C GLN A 198 22.98 13.77 -6.05
N ARG A 199 21.94 14.21 -5.33
CA ARG A 199 21.52 13.66 -4.03
C ARG A 199 20.94 12.25 -4.11
N THR A 200 20.12 11.96 -5.11
CA THR A 200 19.54 10.62 -5.31
C THR A 200 20.63 9.64 -5.75
N LEU A 201 21.50 10.02 -6.69
CA LEU A 201 22.67 9.21 -7.07
C LEU A 201 23.60 8.95 -5.86
N ASP A 202 23.93 9.97 -5.07
CA ASP A 202 24.67 9.80 -3.82
C ASP A 202 23.98 8.82 -2.87
N SER A 203 22.66 8.92 -2.69
CA SER A 203 21.87 8.03 -1.83
C SER A 203 21.92 6.58 -2.33
N ARG A 204 21.71 6.35 -3.63
CA ARG A 204 21.78 5.04 -4.29
C ARG A 204 23.17 4.43 -4.20
N ILE A 205 24.23 5.22 -4.39
CA ILE A 205 25.62 4.77 -4.24
C ILE A 205 25.90 4.40 -2.78
N ARG A 206 25.42 5.17 -1.80
CA ARG A 206 25.58 4.88 -0.36
C ARG A 206 24.81 3.62 0.06
N SER A 207 23.60 3.38 -0.45
CA SER A 207 22.83 2.16 -0.13
C SER A 207 23.49 0.91 -0.71
N ILE A 208 23.92 0.93 -1.98
CA ILE A 208 24.68 -0.16 -2.60
C ILE A 208 26.02 -0.39 -1.86
N ALA A 209 26.74 0.69 -1.53
CA ALA A 209 27.99 0.59 -0.76
C ALA A 209 27.79 0.12 0.68
N SER A 210 26.57 0.18 1.24
CA SER A 210 26.31 -0.22 2.63
C SER A 210 26.53 -1.72 2.88
N VAL A 211 26.30 -2.55 1.87
CA VAL A 211 26.49 -4.02 1.92
C VAL A 211 27.98 -4.38 2.05
N ASN A 212 28.82 -3.74 1.25
CA ASN A 212 30.23 -4.14 1.08
C ASN A 212 31.23 -3.28 1.87
N SER A 213 30.83 -2.10 2.38
CA SER A 213 31.75 -1.19 3.08
C SER A 213 31.72 -1.36 4.60
N ALA A 214 32.90 -1.48 5.21
CA ALA A 214 33.07 -1.51 6.68
C ALA A 214 32.63 -0.24 7.43
N THR A 215 32.03 0.74 6.73
CA THR A 215 31.47 1.98 7.30
C THR A 215 29.94 2.05 7.10
N GLY A 216 29.30 1.01 6.56
CA GLY A 216 27.84 0.95 6.38
C GLY A 216 27.31 1.98 5.38
N GLY A 217 28.05 2.25 4.31
CA GLY A 217 27.67 3.18 3.23
C GLY A 217 28.05 4.64 3.49
N LEU A 218 28.42 4.99 4.72
CA LEU A 218 28.92 6.34 5.04
C LEU A 218 30.38 6.53 4.61
N PRO A 219 30.81 7.76 4.27
CA PRO A 219 32.20 8.03 3.92
C PRO A 219 33.16 7.75 5.09
N LYS A 220 34.30 7.09 4.79
CA LYS A 220 35.34 6.69 5.77
C LYS A 220 35.90 7.86 6.59
N LYS A 221 35.83 9.09 6.06
CA LYS A 221 36.17 10.35 6.74
C LYS A 221 35.10 11.39 6.43
N LEU A 222 34.74 12.20 7.42
CA LEU A 222 33.88 13.38 7.25
C LEU A 222 34.65 14.53 6.58
N GLU A 223 33.93 15.46 5.95
CA GLU A 223 34.43 16.70 5.36
C GLU A 223 35.33 17.48 6.34
N LYS A 224 36.51 17.93 5.89
CA LYS A 224 37.51 18.59 6.75
C LYS A 224 37.01 19.98 7.19
N MET A 225 36.56 20.09 8.44
CA MET A 225 36.06 21.34 9.03
C MET A 225 36.85 21.75 10.29
N PRO A 226 37.00 23.06 10.57
CA PRO A 226 37.48 23.55 11.87
C PRO A 226 36.61 23.05 13.04
N MET A 227 37.24 22.77 14.19
CA MET A 227 36.53 22.18 15.34
C MET A 227 35.43 23.10 15.88
N SER A 228 35.65 24.42 15.92
CA SER A 228 34.66 25.42 16.32
C SER A 228 33.42 25.38 15.42
N MET A 229 33.61 25.44 14.10
CA MET A 229 32.52 25.36 13.12
C MET A 229 31.75 24.05 13.22
N ARG A 230 32.45 22.90 13.31
CA ARG A 230 31.77 21.59 13.43
C ARG A 230 31.00 21.47 14.74
N LYS A 231 31.55 21.95 15.88
CA LYS A 231 30.82 22.01 17.17
C LYS A 231 29.59 22.93 17.09
N GLY A 232 29.71 24.09 16.44
CA GLY A 232 28.60 25.02 16.23
C GLY A 232 27.48 24.43 15.37
N MET A 233 27.82 23.80 14.23
CA MET A 233 26.84 23.10 13.38
C MET A 233 26.17 21.94 14.13
N VAL A 234 26.93 21.15 14.89
CA VAL A 234 26.39 20.08 15.74
C VAL A 234 25.40 20.63 16.76
N SER A 235 25.78 21.67 17.51
CA SER A 235 24.93 22.25 18.55
C SER A 235 23.64 22.84 17.96
N LYS A 236 23.74 23.68 16.91
CA LYS A 236 22.58 24.29 16.25
C LYS A 236 21.66 23.26 15.59
N TYR A 237 22.20 22.13 15.13
CA TYR A 237 21.37 21.04 14.61
C TYR A 237 20.68 20.25 15.74
N GLU A 238 21.39 19.94 16.83
CA GLU A 238 20.80 19.25 18.00
C GLU A 238 19.71 20.12 18.66
N GLN A 239 19.91 21.44 18.77
CA GLN A 239 18.88 22.40 19.21
C GLN A 239 17.65 22.39 18.30
N ARG A 240 17.82 22.35 16.97
CA ARG A 240 16.69 22.29 16.04
C ARG A 240 15.95 20.95 16.11
N VAL A 241 16.66 19.85 16.32
CA VAL A 241 16.05 18.52 16.54
C VAL A 241 15.24 18.52 17.83
N ALA A 242 15.80 19.01 18.94
CA ALA A 242 15.11 19.10 20.22
C ALA A 242 13.84 19.95 20.11
N LYS A 243 13.91 21.17 19.54
CA LYS A 243 12.71 21.99 19.33
C LYS A 243 11.65 21.29 18.48
N TYR A 244 12.04 20.65 17.36
CA TYR A 244 11.09 19.92 16.52
C TYR A 244 10.46 18.71 17.24
N GLU A 245 11.19 18.04 18.13
CA GLU A 245 10.66 16.97 18.99
C GLU A 245 9.71 17.50 20.07
N GLU A 246 10.03 18.66 20.66
CA GLU A 246 9.20 19.33 21.67
C GLU A 246 7.91 19.91 21.06
N ASP A 247 8.02 20.66 19.96
CA ASP A 247 6.87 21.22 19.21
C ASP A 247 5.90 20.09 18.79
N ALA A 248 6.43 19.01 18.19
CA ALA A 248 5.61 17.87 17.78
C ALA A 248 4.96 17.14 18.97
N LYS A 249 5.71 16.92 20.06
CA LYS A 249 5.18 16.31 21.29
C LYS A 249 4.07 17.14 21.92
N ASN A 250 4.23 18.46 21.95
CA ASN A 250 3.24 19.40 22.50
C ASN A 250 1.98 19.44 21.63
N ALA A 251 2.12 19.29 20.31
CA ALA A 251 1.01 19.17 19.36
C ALA A 251 0.42 17.75 19.23
N GLY A 252 0.91 16.75 19.99
CA GLY A 252 0.46 15.36 19.91
C GLY A 252 0.89 14.59 18.64
N ILE A 253 1.78 15.16 17.81
CA ILE A 253 2.20 14.61 16.52
C ILE A 253 3.21 13.46 16.73
N VAL A 254 2.91 12.29 16.18
CA VAL A 254 3.77 11.10 16.29
C VAL A 254 4.90 11.14 15.25
N LEU A 255 6.13 11.39 15.71
CA LEU A 255 7.33 11.38 14.86
C LEU A 255 7.93 9.97 14.66
N SER A 256 8.63 9.79 13.53
CA SER A 256 9.42 8.58 13.26
C SER A 256 10.53 8.35 14.31
N LYS A 257 10.75 7.08 14.66
CA LYS A 257 11.70 6.66 15.72
C LYS A 257 13.12 6.52 15.16
N THR A 258 14.09 7.16 15.81
CA THR A 258 15.52 7.09 15.48
C THR A 258 16.30 6.16 16.41
N LYS A 259 17.51 5.73 16.03
CA LYS A 259 18.37 4.90 16.91
C LYS A 259 19.01 5.75 18.01
N LYS A 260 19.27 5.17 19.17
CA LYS A 260 19.90 5.90 20.30
C LYS A 260 21.30 6.40 19.91
N GLY A 261 21.48 7.72 19.89
CA GLY A 261 22.74 8.39 19.51
C GLY A 261 22.79 8.88 18.06
N GLU A 262 21.85 8.45 17.23
CA GLU A 262 21.56 9.00 15.89
C GLU A 262 20.71 10.29 16.03
N ARG A 263 20.82 11.21 15.08
CA ARG A 263 20.00 12.44 15.03
C ARG A 263 18.89 12.27 13.98
N ARG A 264 17.69 12.82 14.21
CA ARG A 264 16.65 12.83 13.16
C ARG A 264 17.08 13.68 11.98
N ASN A 265 16.82 13.20 10.77
CA ASN A 265 17.12 13.89 9.52
C ASN A 265 15.95 14.84 9.14
N ILE A 266 15.96 16.06 9.66
CA ILE A 266 14.90 17.08 9.45
C ILE A 266 15.17 17.93 8.20
N GLN A 267 16.36 17.80 7.59
CA GLN A 267 16.78 18.55 6.40
C GLN A 267 17.34 17.62 5.32
N SER A 268 16.65 16.49 5.08
CA SER A 268 17.10 15.39 4.20
C SER A 268 16.92 15.67 2.71
N GLY A 269 17.25 16.89 2.28
CA GLY A 269 17.02 17.42 0.93
C GLY A 269 17.52 18.86 0.73
N LYS A 270 17.69 19.65 1.80
CA LYS A 270 18.17 21.05 1.70
C LYS A 270 19.67 21.17 1.38
N GLY A 271 20.01 21.91 0.33
CA GLY A 271 21.40 22.21 -0.09
C GLY A 271 22.00 21.25 -1.13
N ALA A 272 23.32 21.31 -1.33
CA ALA A 272 24.06 20.44 -2.26
C ALA A 272 24.71 19.23 -1.55
N THR A 273 25.63 19.43 -0.60
CA THR A 273 26.20 18.32 0.20
C THR A 273 25.24 17.88 1.31
N SER A 274 25.23 16.59 1.64
CA SER A 274 24.42 16.07 2.75
C SER A 274 25.01 16.51 4.09
N ILE A 275 24.17 16.89 5.05
CA ILE A 275 24.66 17.41 6.34
C ILE A 275 25.41 16.33 7.15
N THR A 276 25.02 15.07 6.97
CA THR A 276 25.70 13.86 7.47
C THR A 276 27.19 13.83 7.20
N ASP A 277 27.64 14.43 6.09
CA ASP A 277 29.01 14.30 5.61
C ASP A 277 29.94 15.30 6.33
N ARG A 278 29.34 16.33 6.93
CA ARG A 278 30.00 17.37 7.74
C ARG A 278 29.97 17.08 9.24
N ILE A 279 28.83 16.61 9.77
CA ILE A 279 28.58 16.42 11.21
C ILE A 279 28.38 14.96 11.68
N GLY A 280 28.37 14.00 10.75
CA GLY A 280 28.00 12.60 11.01
C GLY A 280 26.50 12.38 11.25
N SER A 281 26.03 11.15 11.08
CA SER A 281 24.65 10.75 11.42
C SER A 281 24.35 10.82 12.91
N GLY A 282 25.37 10.76 13.77
CA GLY A 282 25.17 10.74 15.22
C GLY A 282 26.47 10.81 16.04
N LYS A 283 26.30 10.78 17.36
CA LYS A 283 27.40 10.62 18.32
C LYS A 283 27.78 9.14 18.36
N LYS A 284 28.89 8.78 17.72
CA LYS A 284 29.46 7.42 17.80
C LYS A 284 29.77 7.11 19.26
N SER A 285 28.96 6.26 19.87
CA SER A 285 29.23 5.68 21.18
C SER A 285 29.87 4.32 20.97
N ASP A 286 31.07 4.14 21.51
CA ASP A 286 31.72 2.83 21.53
C ASP A 286 30.87 1.87 22.37
N ILE A 287 30.65 0.65 21.88
CA ILE A 287 29.95 -0.40 22.63
C ILE A 287 30.92 -1.00 23.66
N ARG A 288 31.25 -0.20 24.69
CA ARG A 288 32.13 -0.60 25.79
C ARG A 288 31.32 -1.41 26.79
N ILE A 289 31.66 -2.69 26.93
CA ILE A 289 31.18 -3.50 28.04
C ILE A 289 31.69 -2.86 29.34
N ARG A 290 30.80 -2.64 30.32
CA ARG A 290 31.19 -2.12 31.64
C ARG A 290 32.24 -3.04 32.25
N ASP A 291 33.33 -2.45 32.75
CA ASP A 291 34.30 -3.19 33.57
C ASP A 291 33.58 -3.88 34.76
N ARG A 292 33.90 -5.16 34.93
CA ARG A 292 33.36 -6.06 35.95
C ARG A 292 34.33 -6.26 37.12
N GLY A 293 35.54 -5.69 37.04
CA GLY A 293 36.62 -5.90 38.00
C GLY A 293 37.19 -7.32 37.97
N LEU A 294 38.12 -7.59 38.88
CA LEU A 294 38.74 -8.90 39.03
C LEU A 294 37.77 -9.88 39.72
N LYS A 295 37.59 -11.08 39.15
CA LYS A 295 36.78 -12.14 39.75
C LYS A 295 37.55 -12.79 40.92
N ILE A 296 37.23 -12.40 42.15
CA ILE A 296 37.91 -12.90 43.36
C ILE A 296 37.47 -14.31 43.75
N SER A 297 36.16 -14.59 43.81
CA SER A 297 35.63 -15.90 44.24
C SER A 297 35.41 -16.86 43.07
N SER A 298 35.90 -18.10 43.22
CA SER A 298 35.73 -19.20 42.27
C SER A 298 34.61 -20.18 42.65
N VAL A 299 34.33 -20.32 43.95
CA VAL A 299 33.33 -21.23 44.54
C VAL A 299 31.96 -20.57 44.68
N GLY A 300 30.89 -21.36 44.50
CA GLY A 300 29.50 -20.88 44.65
C GLY A 300 29.08 -19.73 43.71
N ARG A 301 27.95 -19.11 44.04
CA ARG A 301 27.38 -17.93 43.35
C ARG A 301 27.19 -16.80 44.35
N SER A 302 27.80 -15.65 44.10
CA SER A 302 27.51 -14.43 44.85
C SER A 302 26.15 -13.87 44.42
N THR A 303 25.26 -13.67 45.38
CA THR A 303 23.89 -13.17 45.18
C THR A 303 23.61 -12.02 46.15
N ARG A 304 22.46 -11.33 46.00
CA ARG A 304 22.02 -10.31 46.99
C ARG A 304 21.87 -10.88 48.41
N ASN A 305 21.63 -12.18 48.54
CA ASN A 305 21.46 -12.87 49.83
C ASN A 305 22.77 -13.47 50.35
N GLY A 306 23.93 -13.10 49.78
CA GLY A 306 25.25 -13.63 50.12
C GLY A 306 25.74 -14.71 49.17
N LEU A 307 26.77 -15.45 49.61
CA LEU A 307 27.45 -16.49 48.84
C LEU A 307 26.71 -17.83 48.95
N VAL A 308 26.05 -18.25 47.87
CA VAL A 308 25.35 -19.55 47.79
C VAL A 308 26.31 -20.59 47.24
N ILE A 309 26.76 -21.52 48.09
CA ILE A 309 27.61 -22.66 47.72
C ILE A 309 26.71 -23.87 47.48
N SER A 310 26.94 -24.67 46.43
CA SER A 310 26.18 -25.90 46.19
C SER A 310 26.59 -27.02 47.14
N LYS A 311 25.72 -28.01 47.34
CA LYS A 311 26.07 -29.23 48.10
C LYS A 311 27.30 -29.91 47.49
N ASP A 312 27.32 -30.02 46.17
CA ASP A 312 28.42 -30.59 45.39
C ASP A 312 29.75 -29.85 45.63
N ASP A 313 29.74 -28.51 45.72
CA ASP A 313 30.93 -27.72 46.06
C ASP A 313 31.38 -27.98 47.50
N ILE A 314 30.45 -28.07 48.45
CA ILE A 314 30.72 -28.38 49.86
C ILE A 314 31.33 -29.78 50.00
N GLU A 315 30.73 -30.80 49.37
CA GLU A 315 31.20 -32.19 49.40
C GLU A 315 32.55 -32.38 48.69
N ARG A 316 32.77 -31.62 47.60
CA ARG A 316 34.04 -31.59 46.85
C ARG A 316 35.18 -30.98 47.67
N ILE A 317 34.93 -29.87 48.35
CA ILE A 317 35.94 -29.19 49.19
C ILE A 317 36.21 -29.99 50.47
N ASN A 318 35.17 -30.52 51.11
CA ASN A 318 35.28 -31.32 52.34
C ASN A 318 35.78 -32.76 52.09
N ASN A 319 36.13 -33.14 50.84
CA ASN A 319 36.48 -34.49 50.40
C ASN A 319 35.44 -35.60 50.72
N ALA A 320 34.23 -35.24 51.17
CA ALA A 320 33.22 -36.19 51.65
C ALA A 320 32.78 -37.20 50.57
N GLY A 321 32.71 -36.76 49.31
CA GLY A 321 32.34 -37.62 48.17
C GLY A 321 33.41 -38.63 47.75
N LYS A 322 34.61 -38.65 48.35
CA LYS A 322 35.77 -39.40 47.81
C LYS A 322 35.88 -40.86 48.27
N ARG A 323 34.75 -41.60 48.32
CA ARG A 323 34.72 -43.05 48.60
C ARG A 323 33.78 -43.84 47.65
N LYS A 324 34.42 -44.53 46.68
CA LYS A 324 33.95 -45.60 45.75
C LYS A 324 33.37 -45.20 44.38
N SER A 325 33.71 -46.05 43.39
CA SER A 325 33.23 -46.14 41.99
C SER A 325 33.58 -44.96 41.07
N GLY A 326 34.06 -45.11 39.82
CA GLY A 326 34.56 -46.27 39.05
C GLY A 326 35.61 -45.74 38.03
N GLY A 327 36.41 -46.52 37.29
CA GLY A 327 36.07 -47.78 36.63
C GLY A 327 35.91 -47.57 35.11
N GLY A 328 36.95 -47.08 34.39
CA GLY A 328 36.82 -46.69 32.97
C GLY A 328 38.11 -46.70 32.13
N LYS A 329 38.25 -47.73 31.29
CA LYS A 329 39.14 -47.90 30.10
C LYS A 329 40.51 -47.18 30.06
N LYS A 330 41.57 -47.99 30.20
CA LYS A 330 42.77 -47.90 29.33
C LYS A 330 42.39 -48.23 27.87
N GLY A 331 43.17 -47.73 26.92
CA GLY A 331 43.33 -48.31 25.57
C GLY A 331 42.44 -47.70 24.49
N GLY A 332 43.05 -47.06 23.50
CA GLY A 332 42.34 -46.41 22.38
C GLY A 332 43.21 -45.49 21.52
N ARG A 333 44.41 -45.92 21.12
CA ARG A 333 45.21 -45.23 20.09
C ARG A 333 44.90 -45.84 18.72
N ARG A 334 44.05 -45.17 17.94
CA ARG A 334 43.96 -45.25 16.48
C ARG A 334 43.19 -44.04 15.99
#